data_AF-A0A0Q1A256-F1
#
_entry.id   AF-A0A0Q1A256-F1
#
_cell.length_a   1.000
_cell.length_b   1.000
_cell.length_c   1.000
_cell.angle_alpha   90.00
_cell.angle_beta   90.00
_cell.angle_gamma   90.00
#
_symmetry.space_group_name_H-M   'P 1'
#
loop_
_entity.id
_entity.type
_entity.pdbx_description
1 polymer ?
#
loop_
_entity_poly.entity_id
_entity_poly.type
_entity_poly.pdbx_seq_one_letter_code
_entity_poly.pdbx_strand_id
1 'polypeptide(L)'
;MEHAYKFQLIENLKPIYGNRGWSISISRLDLDEIIFTLPIGEDVKFIADNLYSVLDGLPEIDHPKERVRFVFILDGDEYHNCQIRLINPNSEDHKFIAMGPERFVTLDEYKNYQSKK
;
A
#
# COMPACT_ATOMS: atom_id res chain seq x y z
N MET A 1 20.74 8.33 -1.23
CA MET A 1 20.14 7.26 -0.41
C MET A 1 19.27 6.43 -1.33
N GLU A 2 19.43 5.13 -1.29
CA GLU A 2 18.43 4.22 -1.85
C GLU A 2 17.12 4.44 -1.07
N HIS A 3 15.98 4.59 -1.76
CA HIS A 3 14.65 4.72 -1.15
C HIS A 3 14.30 5.99 -0.35
N ALA A 4 14.90 7.14 -0.68
CA ALA A 4 14.63 8.41 0.02
C ALA A 4 13.14 8.81 0.02
N TYR A 5 12.39 8.57 -1.06
CA TYR A 5 10.97 8.87 -1.12
C TYR A 5 10.18 8.01 -0.13
N LYS A 6 10.48 6.71 -0.07
CA LYS A 6 9.80 5.77 0.83
C LYS A 6 10.09 6.06 2.30
N PHE A 7 11.33 6.41 2.64
CA PHE A 7 11.69 6.81 4.00
C PHE A 7 10.90 8.05 4.44
N GLN A 8 10.86 9.09 3.60
CA GLN A 8 10.08 10.29 3.90
C GLN A 8 8.58 9.98 4.01
N LEU A 9 8.08 9.10 3.14
CA LEU A 9 6.68 8.65 3.18
C LEU A 9 6.35 7.96 4.51
N ILE A 10 7.23 7.11 5.04
CA ILE A 10 7.05 6.48 6.35
C ILE A 10 7.08 7.52 7.48
N GLU A 11 8.00 8.48 7.46
CA GLU A 11 8.03 9.56 8.45
C GLU A 11 6.73 10.37 8.43
N ASN A 12 6.15 10.61 7.26
CA ASN A 12 4.87 11.30 7.12
C ASN A 12 3.67 10.45 7.61
N LEU A 13 3.74 9.13 7.47
CA LEU A 13 2.69 8.20 7.90
C LEU A 13 2.72 7.89 9.40
N LYS A 14 3.90 7.93 10.04
CA LYS A 14 4.10 7.62 11.47
C LYS A 14 3.21 8.45 12.40
N PRO A 15 3.04 9.78 12.26
CA PRO A 15 2.14 10.55 13.11
C PRO A 15 0.68 10.11 13.06
N ILE A 16 0.24 9.53 11.94
CA ILE A 16 -1.16 9.13 11.71
C ILE A 16 -1.46 7.77 12.33
N TYR A 17 -0.50 6.84 12.24
CA TYR A 17 -0.69 5.44 12.59
C TYR A 17 0.11 4.98 13.82
N GLY A 18 1.16 5.69 14.20
CA GLY A 18 2.14 5.25 15.22
C GLY A 18 1.60 5.14 16.64
N ASN A 19 0.49 5.81 16.97
CA ASN A 19 -0.13 5.74 18.29
C ASN A 19 -1.13 4.59 18.46
N ARG A 20 -1.33 3.76 17.42
CA ARG A 20 -2.36 2.70 17.41
C ARG A 20 -1.81 1.32 17.78
N GLY A 21 -0.54 1.23 18.19
CA GLY A 21 0.14 -0.05 18.39
C GLY A 21 0.53 -0.74 17.08
N TRP A 22 0.52 -0.01 15.96
CA TRP A 22 0.87 -0.52 14.65
C TRP A 22 2.38 -0.50 14.43
N SER A 23 2.86 -1.45 13.64
CA SER A 23 4.24 -1.47 13.14
C SER A 23 4.25 -1.04 11.67
N ILE A 24 5.17 -0.16 11.29
CA ILE A 24 5.41 0.24 9.89
C ILE A 24 6.88 -0.04 9.58
N SER A 25 7.14 -0.85 8.56
CA SER A 25 8.50 -1.24 8.17
C SER A 25 8.66 -1.29 6.66
N ILE A 26 9.91 -1.24 6.19
CA ILE A 26 10.24 -1.52 4.79
C ILE A 26 10.68 -2.98 4.71
N SER A 27 10.12 -3.74 3.76
CA SER A 27 10.60 -5.10 3.47
C SER A 27 12.06 -5.04 3.04
N ARG A 28 12.91 -5.80 3.75
CA ARG A 28 14.35 -5.88 3.45
C ARG A 28 14.69 -6.93 2.38
N LEU A 29 13.69 -7.72 1.98
CA LEU A 29 13.85 -8.84 1.03
C LEU A 29 13.34 -8.47 -0.37
N ASP A 30 12.29 -7.63 -0.46
CA ASP A 30 11.74 -7.09 -1.69
C ASP A 30 11.58 -5.57 -1.52
N LEU A 31 12.52 -4.83 -2.11
CA LEU A 31 12.84 -3.41 -1.86
C LEU A 31 11.70 -2.38 -2.08
N ASP A 32 10.47 -2.81 -2.35
CA ASP A 32 9.37 -1.93 -2.73
C ASP A 32 8.18 -1.94 -1.79
N GLU A 33 8.29 -2.65 -0.67
CA GLU A 33 7.15 -2.82 0.24
C GLU A 33 7.26 -2.01 1.51
N ILE A 34 6.21 -1.27 1.81
CA ILE A 34 5.92 -0.72 3.14
C ILE A 34 4.89 -1.65 3.79
N ILE A 35 5.32 -2.35 4.84
CA ILE A 35 4.50 -3.30 5.58
C ILE A 35 3.93 -2.62 6.82
N PHE A 36 2.62 -2.67 6.92
CA PHE A 36 1.82 -2.31 8.07
C PHE A 36 1.41 -3.58 8.82
N THR A 37 1.90 -3.75 10.03
CA THR A 37 1.44 -4.81 10.95
C THR A 37 0.47 -4.21 11.96
N LEU A 38 -0.78 -4.65 11.89
CA LEU A 38 -1.90 -4.13 12.67
C LEU A 38 -2.19 -5.07 13.85
N PRO A 39 -2.51 -4.58 15.05
CA PRO A 39 -2.91 -5.43 16.16
C PRO A 39 -4.21 -6.19 15.83
N ILE A 40 -4.37 -7.34 16.50
CA ILE A 40 -5.58 -8.17 16.38
C ILE A 40 -6.82 -7.35 16.74
N GLY A 41 -7.85 -7.41 15.88
CA GLY A 41 -9.12 -6.70 16.07
C GLY A 41 -9.30 -5.47 15.17
N GLU A 42 -8.26 -5.06 14.44
CA GLU A 42 -8.36 -4.02 13.42
C GLU A 42 -9.03 -4.53 12.14
N ASP A 43 -9.76 -3.65 11.45
CA ASP A 43 -10.33 -3.94 10.13
C ASP A 43 -9.31 -3.58 9.02
N VAL A 44 -8.49 -4.56 8.65
CA VAL A 44 -7.44 -4.41 7.63
C VAL A 44 -8.01 -3.86 6.32
N LYS A 45 -9.20 -4.31 5.92
CA LYS A 45 -9.81 -3.90 4.66
C LYS A 45 -10.19 -2.42 4.71
N PHE A 46 -10.88 -2.00 5.76
CA PHE A 46 -11.24 -0.60 5.96
C PHE A 46 -10.01 0.31 5.99
N ILE A 47 -8.95 -0.14 6.66
CA ILE A 47 -7.68 0.61 6.75
C ILE A 47 -7.02 0.74 5.38
N ALA A 48 -6.91 -0.37 4.64
CA ALA A 48 -6.33 -0.37 3.30
C ALA A 48 -7.16 0.44 2.29
N ASP A 49 -8.50 0.44 2.42
CA ASP A 49 -9.39 1.26 1.58
C ASP A 49 -9.22 2.76 1.84
N ASN A 50 -8.88 3.15 3.07
CA ASN A 50 -8.66 4.55 3.44
C ASN A 50 -7.26 5.08 3.13
N LEU A 51 -6.32 4.23 2.72
CA LEU A 51 -4.93 4.64 2.48
C LEU A 51 -4.83 5.84 1.52
N TYR A 52 -5.53 5.82 0.38
CA TYR A 52 -5.40 6.90 -0.61
C TYR A 52 -5.85 8.26 -0.06
N SER A 53 -6.93 8.29 0.74
CA SER A 53 -7.38 9.51 1.43
C SER A 53 -6.33 10.03 2.41
N VAL A 54 -5.65 9.12 3.12
CA VAL A 54 -4.54 9.50 4.01
C VAL A 54 -3.36 10.06 3.22
N LEU A 55 -3.00 9.43 2.10
CA LEU A 55 -1.91 9.88 1.23
C LEU A 55 -2.17 11.27 0.64
N ASP A 56 -3.42 11.58 0.26
CA ASP A 56 -3.81 12.91 -0.24
C ASP A 56 -3.65 14.03 0.80
N GLY A 57 -3.66 13.68 2.10
CA GLY A 57 -3.46 14.62 3.21
C GLY A 57 -2.01 14.78 3.65
N LEU A 58 -1.07 14.04 3.08
CA LEU A 58 0.34 14.13 3.45
C LEU A 58 1.02 15.34 2.82
N PRO A 59 2.07 15.89 3.46
CA PRO A 59 2.89 16.93 2.84
C PRO A 59 3.60 16.37 1.58
N GLU A 60 3.81 17.24 0.60
CA GLU A 60 4.57 16.89 -0.60
C GLU A 60 5.98 16.41 -0.24
N ILE A 61 6.46 15.40 -0.98
CA ILE A 61 7.79 14.81 -0.79
C ILE A 61 8.71 15.31 -1.89
N ASP A 62 9.79 16.00 -1.52
CA ASP A 62 10.80 16.53 -2.44
C ASP A 62 11.85 15.48 -2.85
N HIS A 63 11.37 14.34 -3.34
CA HIS A 63 12.19 13.26 -3.87
C HIS A 63 11.52 12.66 -5.13
N PRO A 64 12.31 12.09 -6.07
CA PRO A 64 11.74 11.36 -7.20
C PRO A 64 10.74 10.31 -6.72
N LYS A 65 9.56 10.29 -7.31
CA LYS A 65 8.52 9.33 -6.96
C LYS A 65 9.02 7.91 -7.18
N GLU A 66 8.93 7.09 -6.14
CA GLU A 66 9.25 5.67 -6.20
C GLU A 66 7.96 4.85 -6.23
N ARG A 67 8.01 3.70 -6.90
CA ARG A 67 6.99 2.65 -6.79
C ARG A 67 6.90 2.21 -5.33
N VAL A 68 5.69 2.16 -4.77
CA VAL A 68 5.47 1.70 -3.40
C VAL A 68 4.29 0.77 -3.31
N ARG A 69 4.56 -0.45 -2.87
CA ARG A 69 3.56 -1.46 -2.52
C ARG A 69 3.33 -1.39 -1.01
N PHE A 70 2.12 -1.04 -0.60
CA PHE A 70 1.70 -1.10 0.79
C PHE A 70 1.09 -2.47 1.07
N VAL A 71 1.54 -3.11 2.13
CA VAL A 71 1.06 -4.41 2.57
C VAL A 71 0.51 -4.25 3.98
N PHE A 72 -0.76 -4.56 4.20
CA PHE A 72 -1.41 -4.50 5.49
C PHE A 72 -1.71 -5.93 5.94
N ILE A 73 -1.24 -6.30 7.13
CA ILE A 73 -1.41 -7.62 7.74
C ILE A 73 -1.84 -7.47 9.19
N LEU A 74 -2.62 -8.44 9.70
CA LEU A 74 -2.86 -8.57 11.13
C LEU A 74 -1.70 -9.30 11.79
N ASP A 75 -1.32 -8.82 12.97
CA ASP A 75 -0.37 -9.49 13.85
C ASP A 75 -0.88 -10.89 14.19
N GLY A 76 -0.06 -11.90 13.92
CA GLY A 76 -0.43 -13.31 14.10
C GLY A 76 -1.35 -13.93 13.03
N ASP A 77 -1.76 -13.18 12.00
CA ASP A 77 -2.53 -13.70 10.85
C ASP A 77 -2.02 -13.13 9.51
N GLU A 78 -0.74 -13.40 9.25
CA GLU A 78 0.00 -12.90 8.10
C GLU A 78 -0.50 -13.49 6.76
N TYR A 79 -1.24 -14.61 6.80
CA TYR A 79 -1.61 -15.39 5.62
C TYR A 79 -3.08 -15.25 5.18
N HIS A 80 -4.02 -14.90 6.07
CA HIS A 80 -5.46 -14.89 5.71
C HIS A 80 -6.04 -13.48 5.52
N ASN A 81 -5.47 -12.46 6.16
CA ASN A 81 -5.99 -11.08 6.14
C ASN A 81 -4.97 -10.08 5.62
N CYS A 82 -4.33 -10.41 4.48
CA CYS A 82 -3.41 -9.51 3.79
C CYS A 82 -4.16 -8.59 2.80
N GLN A 83 -3.91 -7.29 2.86
CA GLN A 83 -4.39 -6.30 1.88
C GLN A 83 -3.22 -5.57 1.26
N ILE A 84 -3.27 -5.39 -0.06
CA ILE A 84 -2.19 -4.73 -0.80
C ILE A 84 -2.74 -3.48 -1.50
N ARG A 85 -1.99 -2.38 -1.43
CA ARG A 85 -2.24 -1.17 -2.22
C ARG A 85 -0.96 -0.74 -2.93
N LEU A 86 -1.09 -0.05 -4.06
CA LEU A 86 0.05 0.36 -4.87
C LEU A 86 -0.07 1.85 -5.18
N ILE A 87 1.05 2.57 -5.13
CA ILE A 87 1.21 3.91 -5.68
C ILE A 87 2.44 3.96 -6.59
N ASN A 88 2.41 4.91 -7.53
CA ASN A 88 3.45 5.12 -8.54
C ASN A 88 3.82 3.80 -9.28
N PRO A 89 2.83 3.07 -9.85
CA PRO A 89 3.10 1.81 -10.54
C PRO A 89 4.07 2.01 -11.70
N ASN A 90 4.96 1.04 -11.92
CA ASN A 90 5.83 1.00 -13.09
C ASN A 90 5.13 0.30 -14.28
N SER A 91 5.76 0.30 -15.45
CA SER A 91 5.20 -0.34 -16.66
C SER A 91 4.96 -1.85 -16.52
N GLU A 92 5.67 -2.51 -15.61
CA GLU A 92 5.53 -3.95 -15.36
C GLU A 92 4.37 -4.25 -14.39
N ASP A 93 4.10 -3.35 -13.44
CA ASP A 93 2.96 -3.44 -12.52
C ASP A 93 1.61 -3.36 -13.23
N HIS A 94 1.53 -2.68 -14.37
CA HIS A 94 0.32 -2.63 -15.18
C HIS A 94 -0.14 -4.02 -15.68
N LYS A 95 0.76 -5.02 -15.66
CA LYS A 95 0.42 -6.43 -15.91
C LYS A 95 -0.17 -7.13 -14.68
N PHE A 96 0.01 -6.55 -13.50
CA PHE A 96 -0.35 -7.06 -12.17
C PHE A 96 -1.38 -6.17 -11.44
N ILE A 97 -2.08 -5.25 -12.11
CA ILE A 97 -3.15 -4.47 -11.45
C ILE A 97 -4.40 -5.30 -11.40
N ALA A 98 -4.65 -5.89 -10.23
CA ALA A 98 -5.79 -6.75 -10.10
C ALA A 98 -6.30 -7.01 -8.70
N MET A 99 -7.63 -7.09 -8.67
CA MET A 99 -8.54 -6.94 -7.54
C MET A 99 -8.46 -8.05 -6.48
N GLY A 100 -7.49 -7.93 -5.56
CA GLY A 100 -7.54 -8.35 -4.14
C GLY A 100 -7.67 -9.86 -3.83
N PRO A 101 -7.38 -10.26 -2.58
CA PRO A 101 -6.01 -10.19 -2.02
C PRO A 101 -4.96 -10.87 -2.92
N GLU A 102 -5.38 -11.66 -3.91
CA GLU A 102 -4.57 -12.28 -4.95
C GLU A 102 -5.41 -12.53 -6.22
N ARG A 103 -5.85 -11.50 -6.95
CA ARG A 103 -6.50 -11.77 -8.25
C ARG A 103 -6.20 -10.76 -9.33
N PHE A 104 -5.38 -11.20 -10.30
CA PHE A 104 -5.16 -10.86 -11.73
C PHE A 104 -6.38 -10.41 -12.61
N VAL A 105 -6.45 -9.21 -13.21
CA VAL A 105 -7.44 -8.76 -14.22
C VAL A 105 -6.71 -7.88 -15.23
N THR A 106 -7.13 -8.01 -16.48
CA THR A 106 -6.46 -7.45 -17.65
C THR A 106 -6.94 -6.03 -17.96
N LEU A 107 -6.15 -5.29 -18.75
CA LEU A 107 -6.46 -3.93 -19.18
C LEU A 107 -7.82 -3.83 -19.91
N ASP A 108 -8.21 -4.87 -20.64
CA ASP A 108 -9.46 -4.92 -21.39
C ASP A 108 -10.68 -5.06 -20.47
N GLU A 109 -10.53 -5.77 -19.35
CA GLU A 109 -11.56 -5.89 -18.33
C GLU A 109 -11.78 -4.55 -17.59
N TYR A 110 -10.71 -3.79 -17.30
CA TYR A 110 -10.81 -2.46 -16.68
C TYR A 110 -11.52 -1.44 -17.58
N LYS A 111 -11.17 -1.42 -18.87
CA LYS A 111 -11.81 -0.53 -19.86
C LYS A 111 -13.30 -0.83 -20.02
N ASN A 112 -13.68 -2.12 -19.98
CA ASN A 112 -15.08 -2.55 -20.03
C ASN A 112 -15.89 -2.20 -18.77
N TYR A 113 -15.24 -1.96 -17.63
CA TYR A 113 -15.91 -1.50 -16.42
C TYR A 113 -16.19 0.02 -16.46
N GLN A 114 -15.22 0.81 -16.94
CA GLN A 114 -15.38 2.27 -17.09
C GLN A 114 -16.44 2.64 -18.12
N SER A 115 -16.65 1.82 -19.16
CA SER A 115 -17.67 2.07 -20.18
C SER A 115 -19.12 1.74 -19.76
N LYS A 116 -19.32 1.20 -18.55
CA LYS A 116 -20.63 0.83 -17.99
C LYS A 116 -21.15 1.80 -16.92
N LYS A 117 -20.42 2.88 -16.63
CA LYS A 117 -20.89 4.03 -15.83
C LYS A 117 -21.27 5.18 -16.76
#